data_AF-A0A838D2H2-F1
#
_entry.id   AF-A0A838D2H2-F1
#
_cell.length_a   1.000
_cell.length_b   1.000
_cell.length_c   1.000
_cell.angle_alpha   90.00
_cell.angle_beta   90.00
_cell.angle_gamma   90.00
#
_symmetry.space_group_name_H-M   'P 1'
#
loop_
_entity.id
_entity.type
_entity.pdbx_description
1 polymer ?
#
loop_
_entity_poly.entity_id
_entity_poly.type
_entity_poly.pdbx_seq_one_letter_code
_entity_poly.pdbx_strand_id
1 'polypeptide(L)'
;MNKNERIKADKDGLDVHDALMRAAREGWETLDDDDTARLKWYGLYPHNTKDGFFMLRTKVVQGVLSADQAAVMASIAQDFGRGIIDATTRQCFQIHWITLDRVPEIFRRLEACGLTTTGACGDIVRNVVGCTLAGLAHDQIVDGAATAEALHEHFLGNRLFSN
;
A
#
# COMPACT_ATOMS: atom_id res chain seq x y z
N MET A 1 -10.74 1.60 -25.84
CA MET A 1 -10.54 1.34 -24.40
C MET A 1 -9.40 0.34 -24.25
N ASN A 2 -8.38 0.63 -23.43
CA ASN A 2 -7.24 -0.28 -23.24
C ASN A 2 -7.60 -1.41 -22.23
N LYS A 3 -6.72 -2.41 -22.04
CA LYS A 3 -6.98 -3.53 -21.11
C LYS A 3 -7.26 -3.05 -19.67
N ASN A 4 -6.49 -2.08 -19.17
CA ASN A 4 -6.62 -1.58 -17.80
C ASN A 4 -7.96 -0.83 -17.59
N GLU A 5 -8.35 0.01 -18.55
CA GLU A 5 -9.64 0.72 -18.48
C GLU A 5 -10.83 -0.23 -18.51
N ARG A 6 -10.73 -1.38 -19.21
CA ARG A 6 -11.77 -2.42 -19.15
C ARG A 6 -11.85 -3.04 -17.75
N ILE A 7 -10.72 -3.45 -17.18
CA ILE A 7 -10.65 -4.03 -15.82
C ILE A 7 -11.33 -3.09 -14.80
N LYS A 8 -11.02 -1.79 -14.89
CA LYS A 8 -11.57 -0.76 -14.01
C LYS A 8 -13.06 -0.54 -14.23
N ALA A 9 -13.52 -0.54 -15.48
CA ALA A 9 -14.95 -0.40 -15.81
C ALA A 9 -15.78 -1.60 -15.33
N ASP A 10 -15.21 -2.80 -15.37
CA ASP A 10 -15.89 -4.03 -14.94
C ASP A 10 -16.06 -4.10 -13.42
N LYS A 11 -15.06 -3.64 -12.66
CA LYS A 11 -15.03 -3.69 -11.19
C LYS A 11 -14.00 -2.71 -10.64
N ASP A 12 -14.40 -1.87 -9.69
CA ASP A 12 -13.51 -0.95 -8.99
C ASP A 12 -12.37 -1.73 -8.31
N GLY A 13 -11.16 -1.20 -8.35
CA GLY A 13 -10.00 -1.86 -7.78
C GLY A 13 -10.11 -2.11 -6.27
N LEU A 14 -10.83 -1.27 -5.52
CA LEU A 14 -11.09 -1.47 -4.10
C LEU A 14 -12.02 -2.66 -3.82
N ASP A 15 -12.80 -3.12 -4.81
CA ASP A 15 -13.71 -4.26 -4.63
C ASP A 15 -13.00 -5.63 -4.78
N VAL A 16 -11.69 -5.65 -4.98
CA VAL A 16 -10.91 -6.91 -5.04
C VAL A 16 -10.67 -7.55 -3.67
N HIS A 17 -11.00 -6.86 -2.57
CA HIS A 17 -10.71 -7.32 -1.21
C HIS A 17 -11.12 -8.76 -0.93
N ASP A 18 -12.34 -9.14 -1.28
CA ASP A 18 -12.85 -10.48 -0.99
C ASP A 18 -12.14 -11.56 -1.80
N ALA A 19 -11.77 -11.24 -3.04
CA ALA A 19 -10.95 -12.12 -3.88
C ALA A 19 -9.53 -12.26 -3.32
N LEU A 20 -8.93 -11.16 -2.85
CA LEU A 20 -7.64 -11.17 -2.14
C LEU A 20 -7.71 -12.07 -0.89
N MET A 21 -8.72 -11.89 -0.04
CA MET A 21 -8.85 -12.67 1.20
C MET A 21 -9.16 -14.15 0.94
N ARG A 22 -9.88 -14.46 -0.13
CA ARG A 22 -10.07 -15.84 -0.60
C ARG A 22 -8.74 -16.44 -1.07
N ALA A 23 -8.00 -15.73 -1.92
CA ALA A 23 -6.70 -16.17 -2.42
C ALA A 23 -5.64 -16.33 -1.33
N ALA A 24 -5.70 -15.51 -0.27
CA ALA A 24 -4.85 -15.68 0.91
C ALA A 24 -5.10 -17.02 1.63
N ARG A 25 -6.32 -17.55 1.59
CA ARG A 25 -6.65 -18.86 2.21
C ARG A 25 -6.45 -20.03 1.27
N GLU A 26 -6.78 -19.85 0.00
CA GLU A 26 -6.90 -20.94 -0.98
C GLU A 26 -5.70 -21.05 -1.93
N GLY A 27 -4.84 -20.03 -1.97
CA GLY A 27 -3.72 -19.93 -2.91
C GLY A 27 -3.90 -18.79 -3.91
N TRP A 28 -2.78 -18.18 -4.32
CA TRP A 28 -2.78 -17.04 -5.24
C TRP A 28 -3.22 -17.43 -6.66
N GLU A 29 -3.08 -18.71 -7.00
CA GLU A 29 -3.48 -19.33 -8.26
C GLU A 29 -5.00 -19.28 -8.47
N THR A 30 -5.78 -18.98 -7.43
CA THR A 30 -7.24 -18.83 -7.50
C THR A 30 -7.69 -17.46 -8.01
N LEU A 31 -6.76 -16.52 -8.21
CA LEU A 31 -7.01 -15.22 -8.81
C LEU A 31 -6.94 -15.33 -10.34
N ASP A 32 -7.87 -14.67 -11.01
CA ASP A 32 -7.72 -14.41 -12.44
C ASP A 32 -6.73 -13.25 -12.69
N ASP A 33 -6.36 -13.05 -13.95
CA ASP A 33 -5.43 -12.01 -14.38
C ASP A 33 -5.90 -10.59 -13.99
N ASP A 34 -7.21 -10.36 -13.99
CA ASP A 34 -7.80 -9.04 -13.81
C ASP A 34 -7.85 -8.70 -12.31
N ASP A 35 -8.24 -9.64 -11.44
CA ASP A 35 -8.17 -9.51 -9.99
C ASP A 35 -6.71 -9.46 -9.50
N THR A 36 -5.80 -10.21 -10.12
CA THR A 36 -4.35 -10.07 -9.88
C THR A 36 -3.89 -8.63 -10.19
N ALA A 37 -4.38 -8.03 -11.27
CA ALA A 37 -4.07 -6.64 -11.60
C ALA A 37 -4.69 -5.65 -10.61
N ARG A 38 -5.89 -5.95 -10.07
CA ARG A 38 -6.57 -5.10 -9.07
C ARG A 38 -5.92 -5.15 -7.69
N LEU A 39 -5.11 -6.16 -7.36
CA LEU A 39 -4.36 -6.20 -6.09
C LEU A 39 -3.47 -4.97 -5.86
N LYS A 40 -3.12 -4.24 -6.92
CA LYS A 40 -2.43 -2.96 -6.83
C LYS A 40 -3.16 -1.95 -5.95
N TRP A 41 -4.49 -1.96 -5.89
CA TRP A 41 -5.25 -1.06 -5.01
C TRP A 41 -5.04 -1.36 -3.53
N TYR A 42 -4.51 -2.54 -3.20
CA TYR A 42 -4.11 -2.94 -1.86
C TYR A 42 -2.59 -2.93 -1.66
N GLY A 43 -1.86 -2.23 -2.54
CA GLY A 43 -0.41 -2.06 -2.43
C GLY A 43 0.41 -3.28 -2.84
N LEU A 44 -0.22 -4.31 -3.41
CA LEU A 44 0.42 -5.56 -3.79
C LEU A 44 0.75 -5.56 -5.29
N TYR A 45 2.03 -5.75 -5.62
CA TYR A 45 2.49 -6.00 -6.98
C TYR A 45 3.14 -7.38 -7.07
N PRO A 46 2.71 -8.25 -7.99
CA PRO A 46 3.44 -9.49 -8.25
C PRO A 46 4.84 -9.15 -8.78
N HIS A 47 5.88 -9.85 -8.31
CA HIS A 47 7.24 -9.74 -8.87
C HIS A 47 7.24 -10.23 -10.32
N ASN A 48 6.63 -11.38 -10.54
CA ASN A 48 6.22 -11.90 -11.83
C ASN A 48 4.94 -12.73 -11.65
N THR A 49 4.35 -13.19 -12.76
CA THR A 49 3.07 -13.92 -12.72
C THR A 49 3.20 -15.39 -12.33
N LYS A 50 4.40 -15.88 -11.94
CA LYS A 50 4.69 -17.32 -11.86
C LYS A 50 5.25 -17.80 -10.53
N ASP A 51 5.71 -16.92 -9.64
CA ASP A 51 6.43 -17.32 -8.42
C ASP A 51 5.64 -17.10 -7.12
N GLY A 52 4.44 -16.51 -7.19
CA GLY A 52 3.58 -16.29 -6.02
C GLY A 52 4.13 -15.26 -5.02
N PHE A 53 5.14 -14.49 -5.41
CA PHE A 53 5.73 -13.45 -4.57
C PHE A 53 5.28 -12.05 -4.97
N PHE A 54 5.06 -11.23 -3.96
CA PHE A 54 4.56 -9.88 -4.08
C PHE A 54 5.50 -8.90 -3.40
N MET A 55 5.59 -7.70 -3.98
CA MET A 55 6.00 -6.50 -3.29
C MET A 55 4.76 -5.88 -2.65
N LEU A 56 4.84 -5.54 -1.37
CA LEU A 56 3.84 -4.79 -0.62
C LEU A 56 4.35 -3.38 -0.35
N ARG A 57 3.56 -2.38 -0.70
CA ARG A 57 3.86 -0.96 -0.45
C ARG A 57 2.90 -0.36 0.56
N THR A 58 3.43 0.37 1.54
CA THR A 58 2.63 1.15 2.50
C THR A 58 2.42 2.59 2.02
N LYS A 59 1.41 3.27 2.59
CA LYS A 59 1.31 4.74 2.57
C LYS A 59 1.80 5.27 3.92
N VAL A 60 2.63 6.30 3.87
CA VAL A 60 3.21 6.97 5.03
C VAL A 60 3.31 8.45 4.67
N VAL A 61 2.43 9.26 5.24
CA VAL A 61 2.33 10.68 4.90
C VAL A 61 3.67 11.36 5.22
N GLN A 62 4.23 12.03 4.21
CA GLN A 62 5.56 12.67 4.26
C GLN A 62 6.72 11.73 4.64
N GLY A 63 6.50 10.41 4.75
CA GLY A 63 7.49 9.45 5.24
C GLY A 63 7.77 9.54 6.74
N VAL A 64 6.91 10.20 7.50
CA VAL A 64 7.05 10.35 8.95
C VAL A 64 6.37 9.18 9.66
N LEU A 65 7.09 8.55 10.58
CA LEU A 65 6.61 7.42 11.37
C LEU A 65 6.84 7.68 12.85
N SER A 66 5.95 7.15 13.69
CA SER A 66 6.27 6.94 15.10
C SER A 66 7.27 5.79 15.27
N ALA A 67 7.93 5.74 16.42
CA ALA A 67 8.82 4.63 16.76
C ALA A 67 8.10 3.28 16.73
N ASP A 68 6.85 3.22 17.20
CA ASP A 68 6.02 2.02 17.20
C ASP A 68 5.68 1.56 15.78
N GLN A 69 5.31 2.49 14.90
CA GLN A 69 5.04 2.19 13.49
C GLN A 69 6.30 1.65 12.78
N ALA A 70 7.46 2.26 13.04
CA ALA A 70 8.74 1.77 12.51
C ALA A 70 9.08 0.36 13.01
N ALA A 71 8.85 0.07 14.30
CA ALA A 71 9.06 -1.26 14.88
C ALA A 71 8.11 -2.30 14.29
N VAL A 72 6.83 -1.95 14.07
CA VAL A 72 5.86 -2.83 13.41
C VAL A 72 6.31 -3.15 11.99
N MET A 73 6.67 -2.15 11.18
CA MET A 73 7.17 -2.39 9.82
C MET A 73 8.42 -3.28 9.80
N ALA A 74 9.37 -3.04 10.71
CA ALA A 74 10.57 -3.87 10.85
C ALA A 74 10.23 -5.33 11.18
N SER A 75 9.28 -5.55 12.10
CA SER A 75 8.80 -6.90 12.45
C SER A 75 8.17 -7.62 11.25
N ILE A 76 7.39 -6.90 10.44
CA ILE A 76 6.73 -7.45 9.24
C ILE A 76 7.80 -7.85 8.21
N ALA A 77 8.80 -7.01 7.99
CA ALA A 77 9.89 -7.32 7.09
C ALA A 77 10.70 -8.52 7.59
N GLN A 78 10.99 -8.60 8.89
CA GLN A 78 11.71 -9.73 9.47
C GLN A 78 10.94 -11.05 9.31
N ASP A 79 9.65 -11.07 9.63
CA ASP A 79 8.83 -12.28 9.64
C ASP A 79 8.46 -12.74 8.23
N PHE A 80 8.19 -11.81 7.32
CA PHE A 80 7.56 -12.11 6.02
C PHE A 80 8.35 -11.62 4.81
N GLY A 81 9.27 -10.68 4.99
CA GLY A 81 9.98 -9.96 3.91
C GLY A 81 11.50 -10.17 3.87
N ARG A 82 12.00 -11.24 4.51
CA ARG A 82 13.43 -11.59 4.61
C ARG A 82 14.30 -10.51 5.27
N GLY A 83 13.73 -9.69 6.15
CA GLY A 83 14.43 -8.65 6.90
C GLY A 83 14.84 -7.42 6.09
N ILE A 84 14.29 -7.23 4.89
CA ILE A 84 14.64 -6.11 4.01
C ILE A 84 13.46 -5.13 3.89
N ILE A 85 13.76 -3.84 4.02
CA ILE A 85 12.82 -2.75 3.78
C ILE A 85 13.48 -1.75 2.83
N ASP A 86 12.77 -1.38 1.76
CA ASP A 86 13.22 -0.38 0.81
C ASP A 86 12.46 0.93 1.01
N ALA A 87 13.18 2.00 1.31
CA ALA A 87 12.64 3.36 1.26
C ALA A 87 12.48 3.80 -0.20
N THR A 88 11.38 4.50 -0.49
CA THR A 88 11.03 4.90 -1.87
C THR A 88 11.24 6.38 -2.09
N THR A 89 11.37 6.77 -3.37
CA THR A 89 11.42 8.19 -3.78
C THR A 89 10.15 8.98 -3.49
N ARG A 90 9.08 8.31 -3.02
CA ARG A 90 7.81 8.93 -2.63
C ARG A 90 7.56 8.85 -1.12
N GLN A 91 8.62 8.69 -0.32
CA GLN A 91 8.53 8.68 1.15
C GLN A 91 7.60 7.57 1.70
N CYS A 92 7.55 6.44 0.99
CA CYS A 92 6.92 5.19 1.46
C CYS A 92 7.98 4.12 1.72
N PHE A 93 7.52 2.97 2.20
CA PHE A 93 8.32 1.76 2.35
C PHE A 93 7.74 0.61 1.52
N GLN A 94 8.64 -0.26 1.05
CA GLN A 94 8.29 -1.49 0.35
C GLN A 94 8.91 -2.69 1.06
N ILE A 95 8.17 -3.78 1.08
CA ILE A 95 8.61 -5.08 1.58
C ILE A 95 8.39 -6.09 0.45
N HIS A 96 9.45 -6.79 0.07
CA HIS A 96 9.43 -7.79 -1.00
C HIS A 96 9.26 -9.21 -0.44
N TRP A 97 9.00 -10.18 -1.32
CA TRP A 97 8.91 -11.61 -0.99
C TRP A 97 7.69 -12.01 -0.16
N ILE A 98 6.66 -11.16 -0.15
CA ILE A 98 5.38 -11.45 0.52
C ILE A 98 4.61 -12.49 -0.28
N THR A 99 4.03 -13.47 0.39
CA THR A 99 3.06 -14.41 -0.19
C THR A 99 1.65 -14.05 0.31
N LEU A 100 0.61 -14.33 -0.50
CA LEU A 100 -0.76 -13.87 -0.18
C LEU A 100 -1.31 -14.46 1.12
N ASP A 101 -0.89 -15.66 1.54
CA ASP A 101 -1.29 -16.27 2.81
C ASP A 101 -0.86 -15.46 4.04
N ARG A 102 0.18 -14.62 3.91
CA ARG A 102 0.66 -13.73 4.99
C ARG A 102 -0.06 -12.40 5.02
N VAL A 103 -0.70 -11.98 3.93
CA VAL A 103 -1.31 -10.65 3.79
C VAL A 103 -2.34 -10.34 4.90
N PRO A 104 -3.24 -11.24 5.31
CA PRO A 104 -4.19 -10.94 6.38
C PRO A 104 -3.51 -10.55 7.71
N GLU A 105 -2.44 -11.25 8.08
CA GLU A 105 -1.68 -10.94 9.31
C GLU A 105 -0.88 -9.64 9.16
N ILE A 106 -0.31 -9.38 7.99
CA ILE A 106 0.39 -8.13 7.69
C ILE A 106 -0.57 -6.94 7.82
N PHE A 107 -1.77 -7.03 7.22
CA PHE A 107 -2.78 -5.99 7.28
C PHE A 107 -3.22 -5.73 8.73
N ARG A 108 -3.48 -6.79 9.50
CA ARG A 108 -3.84 -6.67 10.91
C ARG A 108 -2.78 -5.91 11.72
N ARG A 109 -1.48 -6.19 11.50
CA ARG A 109 -0.38 -5.51 12.19
C ARG A 109 -0.25 -4.05 11.78
N LEU A 110 -0.36 -3.75 10.48
CA LEU A 110 -0.32 -2.37 9.98
C LEU A 110 -1.50 -1.55 10.51
N GLU A 111 -2.71 -2.08 10.41
CA GLU A 111 -3.94 -1.43 10.90
C GLU A 111 -3.87 -1.14 12.41
N ALA A 112 -3.33 -2.07 13.19
CA ALA A 112 -3.17 -1.89 14.64
C ALA A 112 -2.25 -0.70 15.04
N CYS A 113 -1.39 -0.23 14.12
CA CYS A 113 -0.55 0.96 14.33
C CYS A 113 -0.95 2.16 13.44
N GLY A 114 -2.12 2.09 12.79
CA GLY A 114 -2.65 3.16 11.94
C GLY A 114 -1.98 3.27 10.56
N LEU A 115 -1.24 2.25 10.11
CA LEU A 115 -0.67 2.21 8.77
C LEU A 115 -1.59 1.46 7.80
N THR A 116 -1.45 1.76 6.51
CA THR A 116 -2.24 1.13 5.44
C THR A 116 -1.43 0.91 4.17
N THR A 117 -1.89 -0.04 3.34
CA THR A 117 -1.41 -0.25 1.96
C THR A 117 -2.45 0.17 0.92
N THR A 118 -3.68 0.47 1.35
CA THR A 118 -4.79 0.84 0.46
C THR A 118 -4.44 2.09 -0.33
N GLY A 119 -4.56 2.00 -1.66
CA GLY A 119 -4.22 3.07 -2.58
C GLY A 119 -2.73 3.43 -2.63
N ALA A 120 -1.82 2.61 -2.08
CA ALA A 120 -0.38 2.81 -2.24
C ALA A 120 0.09 2.65 -3.70
N CYS A 121 -0.74 1.97 -4.50
CA CYS A 121 -0.50 1.52 -5.86
C CYS A 121 -1.85 1.52 -6.63
N GLY A 122 -1.84 1.22 -7.93
CA GLY A 122 -3.06 1.24 -8.77
C GLY A 122 -3.38 2.62 -9.35
N ASP A 123 -4.41 2.74 -10.18
CA ASP A 123 -4.80 4.03 -10.78
C ASP A 123 -5.65 4.84 -9.78
N ILE A 124 -5.01 5.25 -8.69
CA ILE A 124 -5.57 5.93 -7.52
C ILE A 124 -4.52 6.88 -6.92
N VAL A 125 -4.96 7.84 -6.12
CA VAL A 125 -4.07 8.79 -5.43
C VAL A 125 -3.09 8.05 -4.52
N ARG A 126 -1.80 8.18 -4.86
CA ARG A 126 -0.68 7.53 -4.17
C ARG A 126 -0.34 8.26 -2.87
N ASN A 127 0.88 8.03 -2.36
CA ASN A 127 1.36 8.70 -1.17
C ASN A 127 1.47 10.21 -1.33
N VAL A 128 1.15 10.92 -0.25
CA VAL A 128 1.29 12.37 -0.14
C VAL A 128 2.70 12.68 0.36
N VAL A 129 3.47 13.31 -0.52
CA VAL A 129 4.87 13.69 -0.27
C VAL A 129 4.90 15.09 0.30
N GLY A 130 5.83 15.36 1.21
CA GLY A 130 6.04 16.70 1.78
C GLY A 130 7.39 16.82 2.47
N CYS A 131 7.62 17.94 3.13
CA CYS A 131 8.84 18.14 3.91
C CYS A 131 8.81 17.22 5.14
N THR A 132 9.81 16.35 5.31
CA THR A 132 9.95 15.48 6.49
C THR A 132 10.26 16.25 7.77
N LEU A 133 10.65 17.52 7.65
CA LEU A 133 10.93 18.43 8.76
C LEU A 133 9.84 19.50 8.92
N ALA A 134 8.65 19.30 8.32
CA ALA A 134 7.51 20.21 8.51
C ALA A 134 7.19 20.35 10.01
N GLY A 135 7.06 21.60 10.48
CA GLY A 135 6.87 21.93 11.90
C GLY A 135 8.16 21.97 12.73
N LEU A 136 9.30 21.53 12.18
CA LEU A 136 10.58 21.40 12.90
C LEU A 136 11.70 22.26 12.32
N ALA A 137 11.76 22.41 10.99
CA ALA A 137 12.84 23.13 10.33
C ALA A 137 12.80 24.65 10.62
N HIS A 138 13.95 25.22 10.99
CA HIS A 138 14.05 26.64 11.32
C HIS A 138 13.78 27.55 10.11
N ASP A 139 14.18 27.11 8.92
CA ASP A 139 14.08 27.81 7.65
C ASP A 139 12.84 27.42 6.84
N GLN A 140 11.88 26.70 7.43
CA GLN A 140 10.65 26.35 6.72
C GLN A 140 9.86 27.61 6.33
N ILE A 141 9.42 27.67 5.08
CA ILE A 141 8.56 28.76 4.59
C ILE A 141 7.13 28.56 5.11
N VAL A 142 6.68 27.30 5.13
CA VAL A 142 5.33 26.91 5.58
C VAL A 142 5.37 25.50 6.14
N ASP A 143 4.61 25.28 7.22
CA ASP A 143 4.32 23.95 7.73
C ASP A 143 3.15 23.35 6.93
N GLY A 144 3.46 22.33 6.12
CA GLY A 144 2.48 21.63 5.28
C GLY A 144 1.95 20.33 5.87
N ALA A 145 2.30 19.97 7.12
CA ALA A 145 1.94 18.67 7.70
C ALA A 145 0.42 18.44 7.74
N ALA A 146 -0.33 19.40 8.30
CA ALA A 146 -1.78 19.30 8.39
C ALA A 146 -2.47 19.21 7.02
N THR A 147 -1.95 19.90 6.00
CA THR A 147 -2.47 19.80 4.63
C THR A 147 -2.16 18.43 4.03
N ALA A 148 -0.96 17.90 4.24
CA ALA A 148 -0.58 16.58 3.73
C ALA A 148 -1.47 15.48 4.32
N GLU A 149 -1.74 15.54 5.62
CA GLU A 149 -2.66 14.61 6.29
C GLU A 149 -4.09 14.76 5.78
N ALA A 150 -4.61 15.99 5.67
CA ALA A 150 -5.96 16.21 5.15
C ALA A 150 -6.13 15.66 3.71
N LEU A 151 -5.10 15.79 2.87
CA LEU A 151 -5.11 15.19 1.53
C LEU A 151 -5.09 13.66 1.60
N HIS A 152 -4.29 13.07 2.50
CA HIS A 152 -4.27 11.63 2.70
C HIS A 152 -5.65 11.10 3.07
N GLU A 153 -6.26 11.66 4.12
CA GLU A 153 -7.58 11.29 4.63
C GLU A 153 -8.68 11.49 3.58
N HIS A 154 -8.63 12.59 2.82
CA HIS A 154 -9.65 12.88 1.82
C HIS A 154 -9.68 11.87 0.66
N PHE A 155 -8.51 11.39 0.24
CA PHE A 155 -8.40 10.48 -0.91
C PHE A 155 -8.34 9.00 -0.52
N LEU A 156 -8.00 8.66 0.72
CA LEU A 156 -7.89 7.27 1.16
C LEU A 156 -9.25 6.56 1.08
N GLY A 157 -9.32 5.48 0.30
CA GLY A 157 -10.56 4.70 0.12
C GLY A 157 -11.70 5.45 -0.56
N ASN A 158 -11.47 6.66 -1.07
CA ASN A 158 -12.51 7.47 -1.67
C ASN A 158 -12.86 6.99 -3.08
N ARG A 159 -14.08 6.46 -3.24
CA ARG A 159 -14.57 5.86 -4.50
C ARG A 159 -14.71 6.84 -5.67
N LEU A 160 -14.74 8.14 -5.40
CA LEU A 160 -14.74 9.15 -6.46
C LEU A 160 -13.37 9.26 -7.15
N PHE A 161 -12.31 8.71 -6.55
CA PHE A 161 -10.92 8.84 -7.00
C PHE A 161 -10.18 7.51 -7.09
N SER A 162 -10.92 6.38 -7.12
CA SER A 162 -10.36 5.02 -7.13
C SER A 162 -10.31 4.35 -8.51
N ASN A 163 -10.75 5.01 -9.59
CA ASN A 163 -10.86 4.39 -10.93
C ASN A 163 -10.42 5.34 -12.05
#